data_AF-A0A022RWS4-F1
#
_entry.id   AF-A0A022RWS4-F1
#
_cell.length_a   1.000
_cell.length_b   1.000
_cell.length_c   1.000
_cell.angle_alpha   90.00
_cell.angle_beta   90.00
_cell.angle_gamma   90.00
#
_symmetry.space_group_name_H-M   'P 1'
#
loop_
_entity.id
_entity.type
_entity.pdbx_description
1 polymer ?
#
loop_
_entity_poly.entity_id
_entity_poly.type
_entity_poly.pdbx_seq_one_letter_code
_entity_poly.pdbx_strand_id
1 'polypeptide(L)'
;MGKKQHSKDRMFLTKTEWATEWGGAKSKEVARFQRLPFYCCALTFTPFEVPVCTADGNVFDIMNITPYILKYGRHPVTGAPLKQEDLVPLSFHKNAEGEYHCPVLNKVFTEFTHIVAVKTTGNVFCYEAIKELNIKTKNWKELLTDEPFTRQDIITIQNPNALDSKVLTDFDHMKKNLKIDDEELKKMESDPSYNINVNGDIKQMLKELGTEKAKEIALHGGGGNKAKTERAVALESILAARSRIKDEKSDETPKQTYSVVDAASAAVHGRSAAAARSDASNKTAARIAMHMAGERTPVNSKMVKSRFTTGAASRSFTSTSYDPVTTNEYEYVKVEKNPKKKGYVRLQTTHGDLNIELHCDITPRTCENFITLCERGYYNGVVFHRNIRNFMIQGGDPTGTGKGGESIWGKSFKDELNSKLVHSGRGVVSMANSGPHTNGSQFFILYKSANHLNFKHTVFGMVVGGLTTLSTLEKVPVDDDDRPLEEIKIISVEVYVNPYAEEDEEEEKKANEDKIVEDEDNDKIGSWYSNPVKGSEDDLAGGGGSVAVGKYLKATIAPAAPSATLGSDAPPAGPAPKKRKGLSSKELQDFASW
;
A
#
# COMPACT_ATOMS: atom_id res chain seq x y z
N MET A 1 69.69 -21.55 -32.43
CA MET A 1 69.39 -22.83 -31.76
C MET A 1 69.46 -22.62 -30.26
N GLY A 2 68.45 -23.04 -29.50
CA GLY A 2 68.49 -23.18 -28.05
C GLY A 2 67.60 -24.37 -27.67
N LYS A 3 68.20 -25.51 -27.33
CA LYS A 3 67.46 -26.76 -27.06
C LYS A 3 67.10 -26.88 -25.58
N LYS A 4 66.01 -27.62 -25.32
CA LYS A 4 65.55 -28.22 -24.05
C LYS A 4 64.68 -27.35 -23.13
N GLN A 5 63.36 -27.53 -23.25
CA GLN A 5 62.55 -28.02 -22.13
C GLN A 5 61.23 -28.66 -22.64
N HIS A 6 61.33 -29.91 -23.09
CA HIS A 6 60.21 -30.86 -22.95
C HIS A 6 60.35 -31.56 -21.58
N SER A 7 59.23 -32.04 -21.03
CA SER A 7 59.00 -32.49 -19.64
C SER A 7 58.52 -31.34 -18.75
N LYS A 8 57.26 -31.34 -18.27
CA LYS A 8 56.50 -32.50 -17.78
C LYS A 8 55.01 -32.44 -18.14
N ASP A 9 54.59 -33.08 -19.24
CA ASP A 9 53.21 -33.60 -19.30
C ASP A 9 53.10 -34.76 -18.32
N ARG A 10 52.31 -34.59 -17.26
CA ARG A 10 51.97 -35.64 -16.30
C ARG A 10 50.58 -36.15 -16.65
N MET A 11 50.40 -37.47 -16.80
CA MET A 11 49.07 -38.09 -16.99
C MET A 11 48.16 -38.04 -15.73
N PHE A 12 48.50 -37.23 -14.73
CA PHE A 12 47.68 -36.97 -13.56
C PHE A 12 47.76 -35.49 -13.22
N LEU A 13 46.60 -34.89 -12.96
CA LEU A 13 46.51 -33.50 -12.49
C LEU A 13 46.68 -33.49 -10.97
N THR A 14 47.49 -32.58 -10.43
CA THR A 14 47.62 -32.45 -8.97
C THR A 14 46.36 -31.85 -8.36
N LYS A 15 46.13 -32.09 -7.06
CA LYS A 15 44.97 -31.55 -6.33
C LYS A 15 44.90 -30.01 -6.39
N THR A 16 46.06 -29.34 -6.47
CA THR A 16 46.19 -27.89 -6.65
C THR A 16 45.80 -27.47 -8.08
N GLU A 17 46.39 -28.07 -9.12
CA GLU A 17 46.06 -27.77 -10.53
C GLU A 17 44.58 -28.06 -10.86
N TRP A 18 43.99 -29.09 -10.23
CA TRP A 18 42.54 -29.37 -10.32
C TRP A 18 41.66 -28.34 -9.59
N ALA A 19 42.21 -27.59 -8.64
CA ALA A 19 41.47 -26.59 -7.87
C ALA A 19 41.58 -25.16 -8.43
N THR A 20 42.61 -24.84 -9.23
CA THR A 20 42.92 -23.45 -9.60
C THR A 20 43.05 -23.14 -11.10
N GLU A 21 43.64 -24.02 -11.92
CA GLU A 21 43.99 -23.65 -13.31
C GLU A 21 43.17 -24.36 -14.39
N TRP A 22 42.91 -25.67 -14.27
CA TRP A 22 42.20 -26.44 -15.31
C TRP A 22 41.18 -27.47 -14.83
N GLY A 23 41.14 -27.80 -13.54
CA GLY A 23 40.13 -28.74 -13.05
C GLY A 23 38.76 -28.11 -12.86
N GLY A 24 37.71 -28.86 -13.18
CA GLY A 24 36.31 -28.46 -13.01
C GLY A 24 35.83 -28.41 -11.55
N ALA A 25 36.72 -28.13 -10.60
CA ALA A 25 36.38 -27.79 -9.24
C ALA A 25 35.67 -26.42 -9.25
N LYS A 26 34.35 -26.45 -9.51
CA LYS A 26 33.48 -25.30 -9.25
C LYS A 26 33.82 -24.81 -7.85
N SER A 27 34.23 -23.54 -7.74
CA SER A 27 34.19 -22.87 -6.44
C SER A 27 32.81 -23.15 -5.87
N LYS A 28 32.75 -23.62 -4.63
CA LYS A 28 31.47 -23.88 -3.98
C LYS A 28 30.83 -22.51 -3.85
N GLU A 29 29.97 -22.14 -4.81
CA GLU A 29 29.36 -20.82 -4.88
C GLU A 29 28.82 -20.54 -3.49
N VAL A 30 29.38 -19.52 -2.83
CA VAL A 30 28.92 -19.12 -1.51
C VAL A 30 27.53 -18.56 -1.77
N ALA A 31 26.53 -19.42 -1.60
CA ALA A 31 25.14 -19.11 -1.88
C ALA A 31 24.85 -17.78 -1.20
N ARG A 32 24.42 -16.78 -1.98
CA ARG A 32 24.18 -15.44 -1.47
C ARG A 32 23.30 -15.57 -0.24
N PHE A 33 23.81 -15.13 0.91
CA PHE A 33 23.12 -15.27 2.19
C PHE A 33 21.79 -14.53 2.09
N GLN A 34 20.71 -15.29 1.92
CA GLN A 34 19.36 -14.76 1.73
C GLN A 34 18.53 -15.21 2.92
N ARG A 35 18.36 -14.28 3.86
CA ARG A 35 17.57 -14.46 5.07
C ARG A 35 16.08 -14.43 4.72
N LEU A 36 15.28 -15.30 5.34
CA LEU A 36 13.82 -15.17 5.26
C LEU A 36 13.38 -13.84 5.90
N PRO A 37 12.61 -12.97 5.21
CA PRO A 37 12.02 -11.78 5.81
C PRO A 37 11.10 -12.12 6.97
N PHE A 38 11.02 -11.26 7.98
CA PHE A 38 10.28 -11.55 9.22
C PHE A 38 8.76 -11.66 9.06
N TYR A 39 8.23 -11.11 7.96
CA TYR A 39 6.81 -11.15 7.58
C TYR A 39 6.45 -12.34 6.68
N CYS A 40 7.41 -13.22 6.35
CA CYS A 40 7.19 -14.40 5.52
C CYS A 40 7.05 -15.69 6.35
N CYS A 41 6.20 -16.59 5.86
CA CYS A 41 6.04 -17.95 6.35
C CYS A 41 7.28 -18.80 6.01
N ALA A 42 7.84 -19.50 7.00
CA ALA A 42 9.03 -20.33 6.83
C ALA A 42 8.80 -21.68 6.12
N LEU A 43 7.56 -21.96 5.66
CA LEU A 43 7.20 -23.14 4.87
C LEU A 43 6.94 -22.80 3.40
N THR A 44 6.26 -21.69 3.11
CA THR A 44 5.90 -21.26 1.74
C THR A 44 6.78 -20.15 1.18
N PHE A 45 7.54 -19.46 2.04
CA PHE A 45 8.34 -18.27 1.74
C PHE A 45 7.54 -17.03 1.27
N THR A 46 6.22 -17.12 1.24
CA THR A 46 5.28 -16.02 1.00
C THR A 46 5.02 -15.22 2.27
N PRO A 47 4.54 -13.95 2.17
CA PRO A 47 3.96 -13.25 3.31
C PRO A 47 2.88 -14.09 4.01
N PHE A 48 2.78 -14.00 5.34
CA PHE A 48 1.71 -14.66 6.09
C PHE A 48 0.46 -13.77 6.21
N GLU A 49 -0.71 -14.39 6.33
CA GLU A 49 -1.96 -13.70 6.68
C GLU A 49 -2.29 -13.90 8.15
N VAL A 50 -2.28 -15.14 8.63
CA VAL A 50 -2.57 -15.51 10.02
C VAL A 50 -1.32 -16.17 10.62
N PRO A 51 -0.37 -15.37 11.17
CA PRO A 51 0.89 -15.89 11.67
C PRO A 51 0.71 -16.72 12.94
N VAL A 52 1.42 -17.83 12.98
CA VAL A 52 1.68 -18.64 14.18
C VAL A 52 3.17 -18.87 14.30
N CYS A 53 3.69 -19.09 15.50
CA CYS A 53 5.10 -19.46 15.70
C CYS A 53 5.28 -20.68 16.59
N THR A 54 6.43 -21.31 16.46
CA THR A 54 6.92 -22.31 17.41
C THR A 54 7.77 -21.64 18.49
N ALA A 55 8.04 -22.35 19.59
CA ALA A 55 8.91 -21.87 20.68
C ALA A 55 10.32 -21.45 20.20
N ASP A 56 10.80 -22.01 19.08
CA ASP A 56 12.07 -21.68 18.44
C ASP A 56 12.07 -20.31 17.71
N GLY A 57 10.92 -19.62 17.62
CA GLY A 57 10.79 -18.35 16.91
C GLY A 57 10.66 -18.45 15.39
N ASN A 58 10.39 -19.66 14.88
CA ASN A 58 10.04 -19.87 13.47
C ASN A 58 8.57 -19.50 13.26
N VAL A 59 8.30 -18.65 12.27
CA VAL A 59 6.95 -18.14 11.98
C VAL A 59 6.41 -18.84 10.73
N PHE A 60 5.15 -19.24 10.79
CA PHE A 60 4.41 -19.90 9.73
C PHE A 60 3.03 -19.27 9.58
N ASP A 61 2.40 -19.51 8.44
CA ASP A 61 0.98 -19.20 8.24
C ASP A 61 0.12 -20.42 8.64
N ILE A 62 -0.97 -20.19 9.38
CA ILE A 62 -1.76 -21.26 10.01
C ILE A 62 -2.36 -22.26 9.00
N MET A 63 -2.81 -21.76 7.85
CA MET A 63 -3.44 -22.55 6.79
C MET A 63 -2.44 -23.52 6.15
N ASN A 64 -1.16 -23.13 6.09
CA ASN A 64 -0.11 -23.90 5.46
C ASN A 64 0.60 -24.87 6.43
N ILE A 65 0.78 -24.49 7.70
CA ILE A 65 1.49 -25.32 8.69
C ILE A 65 0.64 -26.46 9.25
N THR A 66 -0.67 -26.26 9.41
CA THR A 66 -1.58 -27.28 9.94
C THR A 66 -1.60 -28.55 9.07
N PRO A 67 -1.82 -28.49 7.74
CA PRO A 67 -1.74 -29.68 6.88
C PRO A 67 -0.33 -30.29 6.85
N TYR A 68 0.74 -29.50 6.96
CA TYR A 68 2.11 -30.01 7.05
C TYR A 68 2.32 -30.86 8.30
N ILE A 69 1.86 -30.39 9.46
CA ILE A 69 1.94 -31.12 10.72
C ILE A 69 1.10 -32.40 10.66
N LEU A 70 -0.11 -32.35 10.10
CA LEU A 70 -0.95 -33.53 9.93
C LEU A 70 -0.32 -34.60 9.02
N LYS A 71 0.35 -34.20 7.93
CA LYS A 71 0.99 -35.12 6.98
C LYS A 71 2.33 -35.68 7.48
N TYR A 72 3.16 -34.86 8.12
CA TYR A 72 4.56 -35.20 8.42
C TYR A 72 4.91 -35.28 9.92
N GLY A 73 4.09 -34.73 10.82
CA GLY A 73 4.31 -34.74 12.27
C GLY A 73 5.59 -34.04 12.74
N ARG A 74 6.15 -33.13 11.93
CA ARG A 74 7.49 -32.57 12.09
C ARG A 74 7.53 -31.07 11.81
N HIS A 75 8.51 -30.39 12.40
CA HIS A 75 8.80 -28.98 12.22
C HIS A 75 9.48 -28.72 10.86
N PRO A 76 8.96 -27.85 9.97
CA PRO A 76 9.53 -27.66 8.62
C PRO A 76 10.98 -27.16 8.57
N VAL A 77 11.38 -26.31 9.53
CA VAL A 77 12.75 -25.77 9.64
C VAL A 77 13.71 -26.77 10.30
N THR A 78 13.41 -27.25 11.51
CA THR A 78 14.35 -28.04 12.34
C THR A 78 14.24 -29.56 12.19
N GLY A 79 13.16 -30.08 11.61
CA GLY A 79 12.89 -31.52 11.49
C GLY A 79 12.49 -32.23 12.79
N ALA A 80 12.45 -31.52 13.92
CA ALA A 80 11.98 -32.02 15.22
C ALA A 80 10.50 -32.43 15.17
N PRO A 81 10.02 -33.34 16.04
CA PRO A 81 8.58 -33.61 16.16
C PRO A 81 7.83 -32.34 16.58
N LEU A 82 6.68 -32.07 15.97
CA LEU A 82 5.88 -30.87 16.23
C LEU A 82 4.39 -31.23 16.21
N LYS A 83 3.62 -30.75 17.19
CA LYS A 83 2.16 -30.86 17.24
C LYS A 83 1.49 -29.51 17.00
N GLN A 84 0.19 -29.55 16.72
CA GLN A 84 -0.62 -28.33 16.58
C GLN A 84 -0.73 -27.54 17.90
N GLU A 85 -0.69 -28.22 19.05
CA GLU A 85 -0.68 -27.62 20.40
C GLU A 85 0.57 -26.78 20.71
N ASP A 86 1.68 -27.03 20.00
CA ASP A 86 2.95 -26.33 20.18
C ASP A 86 3.01 -24.99 19.41
N LEU A 87 1.96 -24.68 18.62
CA LEU A 87 1.84 -23.45 17.84
C LEU A 87 1.22 -22.33 18.68
N VAL A 88 1.91 -21.20 18.73
CA VAL A 88 1.47 -19.97 19.40
C VAL A 88 0.91 -19.02 18.34
N PRO A 89 -0.35 -18.57 18.42
CA PRO A 89 -0.87 -17.56 17.51
C PRO A 89 -0.16 -16.22 17.74
N LEU A 90 0.15 -15.49 16.66
CA LEU A 90 0.83 -14.20 16.74
C LEU A 90 -0.10 -13.05 16.35
N SER A 91 0.00 -11.96 17.11
CA SER A 91 -0.69 -10.70 16.88
C SER A 91 0.33 -9.62 16.52
N PHE A 92 0.40 -9.29 15.24
CA PHE A 92 1.24 -8.22 14.70
C PHE A 92 0.41 -6.94 14.53
N HIS A 93 0.88 -5.83 15.10
CA HIS A 93 0.21 -4.54 14.97
C HIS A 93 0.71 -3.78 13.74
N LYS A 94 -0.22 -3.24 12.93
CA LYS A 94 0.09 -2.36 11.80
C LYS A 94 -0.11 -0.89 12.16
N ASN A 95 0.75 -0.02 11.66
CA ASN A 95 0.61 1.43 11.79
C ASN A 95 -0.49 1.96 10.83
N ALA A 96 -0.74 3.27 10.82
CA ALA A 96 -1.72 3.89 9.93
C ALA A 96 -1.36 3.81 8.43
N GLU A 97 -0.13 3.41 8.11
CA GLU A 97 0.42 3.27 6.76
C GLU A 97 0.46 1.79 6.29
N GLY A 98 0.01 0.86 7.15
CA GLY A 98 -0.07 -0.58 6.85
C GLY A 98 1.19 -1.39 7.18
N GLU A 99 2.26 -0.74 7.64
CA GLU A 99 3.53 -1.37 8.02
C GLU A 99 3.46 -1.98 9.42
N TYR A 100 4.17 -3.10 9.63
CA TYR A 100 4.25 -3.72 10.95
C TYR A 100 5.11 -2.88 11.91
N HIS A 101 4.62 -2.64 13.13
CA HIS A 101 5.29 -1.81 14.12
C HIS A 101 5.12 -2.35 15.55
N CYS A 102 6.00 -1.95 16.45
CA CYS A 102 5.84 -2.19 17.88
C CYS A 102 4.79 -1.22 18.46
N PRO A 103 3.70 -1.71 19.08
CA PRO A 103 2.58 -0.89 19.55
C PRO A 103 2.92 -0.01 20.77
N VAL A 104 4.05 -0.26 21.44
CA VAL A 104 4.48 0.49 22.65
C VAL A 104 5.46 1.60 22.30
N LEU A 105 6.41 1.34 21.39
CA LEU A 105 7.44 2.31 20.98
C LEU A 105 7.09 3.04 19.67
N ASN A 106 5.99 2.67 19.01
CA ASN A 106 5.58 3.12 17.67
C ASN A 106 6.69 2.99 16.60
N LYS A 107 7.62 2.05 16.81
CA LYS A 107 8.80 1.82 15.97
C LYS A 107 8.47 0.75 14.93
N VAL A 108 8.58 1.10 13.65
CA VAL A 108 8.37 0.19 12.52
C VAL A 108 9.41 -0.95 12.56
N PHE A 109 8.97 -2.17 12.26
CA PHE A 109 9.82 -3.34 12.18
C PHE A 109 10.56 -3.40 10.84
N THR A 110 11.86 -3.68 10.90
CA THR A 110 12.75 -3.82 9.73
C THR A 110 13.58 -5.09 9.83
N GLU A 111 14.29 -5.45 8.76
CA GLU A 111 15.23 -6.58 8.71
C GLU A 111 16.37 -6.51 9.75
N PHE A 112 16.57 -5.34 10.36
CA PHE A 112 17.56 -5.10 11.41
C PHE A 112 16.94 -4.94 12.81
N THR A 113 15.61 -4.97 12.95
CA THR A 113 14.96 -4.90 14.27
C THR A 113 15.05 -6.24 15.01
N HIS A 114 15.18 -6.16 16.34
CA HIS A 114 15.08 -7.33 17.22
C HIS A 114 13.62 -7.47 17.65
N ILE A 115 12.94 -8.48 17.09
CA ILE A 115 11.51 -8.72 17.26
C ILE A 115 11.30 -9.92 18.19
N VAL A 116 10.41 -9.76 19.17
CA VAL A 116 10.03 -10.79 20.15
C VAL A 116 8.51 -10.86 20.28
N ALA A 117 7.99 -12.02 20.64
CA ALA A 117 6.60 -12.22 21.02
C ALA A 117 6.50 -12.75 22.45
N VAL A 118 5.38 -12.45 23.12
CA VAL A 118 5.06 -13.04 24.43
C VAL A 118 4.15 -14.24 24.22
N LYS A 119 4.56 -15.42 24.70
CA LYS A 119 3.89 -16.71 24.45
C LYS A 119 2.44 -16.76 24.98
N THR A 120 2.14 -16.05 26.06
CA THR A 120 0.81 -16.05 26.68
C THR A 120 -0.23 -15.30 25.84
N THR A 121 0.12 -14.10 25.35
CA THR A 121 -0.80 -13.23 24.60
C THR A 121 -0.66 -13.34 23.08
N GLY A 122 0.48 -13.83 22.58
CA GLY A 122 0.82 -13.82 21.16
C GLY A 122 1.25 -12.46 20.60
N ASN A 123 1.19 -11.38 21.39
CA ASN A 123 1.50 -10.03 20.90
C ASN A 123 2.99 -9.85 20.61
N VAL A 124 3.28 -9.11 19.53
CA VAL A 124 4.63 -8.90 19.00
C VAL A 124 5.16 -7.50 19.35
N PHE A 125 6.38 -7.45 19.88
CA PHE A 125 7.04 -6.23 20.36
C PHE A 125 8.49 -6.12 19.87
N CYS A 126 9.03 -4.89 19.89
CA CYS A 126 10.47 -4.68 19.89
C CYS A 126 11.09 -5.26 21.17
N TYR A 127 12.20 -6.00 21.06
CA TYR A 127 12.95 -6.47 22.23
C TYR A 127 13.41 -5.32 23.12
N GLU A 128 13.66 -4.15 22.55
CA GLU A 128 13.93 -2.90 23.24
C GLU A 128 12.82 -2.57 24.27
N ALA A 129 11.55 -2.61 23.86
CA ALA A 129 10.41 -2.33 24.74
C ALA A 129 10.37 -3.27 25.95
N ILE A 130 10.44 -4.59 25.70
CA ILE A 130 10.43 -5.62 26.76
C ILE A 130 11.68 -5.51 27.65
N LYS A 131 12.85 -5.24 27.06
CA LYS A 131 14.10 -5.08 27.81
C LYS A 131 14.00 -3.90 28.79
N GLU A 132 13.45 -2.77 28.36
CA GLU A 132 13.40 -1.56 29.19
C GLU A 132 12.23 -1.55 30.18
N LEU A 133 11.03 -1.94 29.76
CA LEU A 133 9.81 -1.82 30.56
C LEU A 133 9.49 -3.06 31.40
N ASN A 134 10.03 -4.24 31.06
CA ASN A 134 9.83 -5.48 31.82
C ASN A 134 11.12 -6.01 32.47
N ILE A 135 12.20 -6.20 31.70
CA ILE A 135 13.40 -6.89 32.18
C ILE A 135 14.21 -6.01 33.15
N LYS A 136 14.48 -4.74 32.80
CA LYS A 136 15.21 -3.80 33.69
C LYS A 136 14.42 -3.49 34.96
N THR A 137 13.11 -3.31 34.85
CA THR A 137 12.19 -2.95 35.95
C THR A 137 11.79 -4.14 36.82
N LYS A 138 12.00 -5.38 36.33
CA LYS A 138 11.45 -6.63 36.89
C LYS A 138 9.91 -6.68 36.90
N ASN A 139 9.25 -5.91 36.03
CA ASN A 139 7.80 -5.94 35.87
C ASN A 139 7.39 -7.05 34.89
N TRP A 140 6.94 -8.19 35.39
CA TRP A 140 6.59 -9.38 34.61
C TRP A 140 5.12 -9.40 34.15
N LYS A 141 4.67 -8.28 33.58
CA LYS A 141 3.33 -8.07 33.03
C LYS A 141 3.40 -7.59 31.59
N GLU A 142 2.57 -8.14 30.73
CA GLU A 142 2.54 -7.83 29.30
C GLU A 142 2.07 -6.38 29.06
N LEU A 143 2.67 -5.71 28.06
CA LEU A 143 2.63 -4.25 27.92
C LEU A 143 1.31 -3.66 27.36
N LEU A 144 0.36 -4.50 26.95
CA LEU A 144 -0.95 -4.14 26.42
C LEU A 144 -2.10 -4.70 27.25
N THR A 145 -1.97 -5.95 27.73
CA THR A 145 -3.05 -6.67 28.42
C THR A 145 -2.83 -6.82 29.94
N ASP A 146 -1.68 -6.38 30.46
CA ASP A 146 -1.25 -6.57 31.86
C ASP A 146 -1.13 -8.05 32.31
N GLU A 147 -1.23 -9.02 31.38
CA GLU A 147 -1.16 -10.44 31.69
C GLU A 147 0.22 -10.85 32.23
N PRO A 148 0.29 -11.68 33.29
CA PRO A 148 1.56 -12.11 33.85
C PRO A 148 2.26 -13.12 32.92
N PHE A 149 3.54 -12.88 32.63
CA PHE A 149 4.35 -13.77 31.78
C PHE A 149 5.75 -13.96 32.38
N THR A 150 6.40 -15.09 32.13
CA THR A 150 7.75 -15.38 32.62
C THR A 150 8.82 -15.05 31.58
N ARG A 151 10.09 -15.01 32.00
CA ARG A 151 11.21 -14.83 31.06
C ARG A 151 11.31 -15.93 30.00
N GLN A 152 10.77 -17.12 30.26
CA GLN A 152 10.76 -18.25 29.31
C GLN A 152 9.69 -18.09 28.23
N ASP A 153 8.70 -17.24 28.46
CA ASP A 153 7.61 -16.96 27.53
C ASP A 153 8.00 -15.92 26.46
N ILE A 154 9.23 -15.39 26.49
CA ILE A 154 9.74 -14.45 25.48
C ILE A 154 10.30 -15.23 24.29
N ILE A 155 9.51 -15.36 23.23
CA ILE A 155 9.90 -16.02 21.98
C ILE A 155 10.62 -15.01 21.08
N THR A 156 11.82 -15.33 20.60
CA THR A 156 12.60 -14.43 19.72
C THR A 156 12.33 -14.73 18.25
N ILE A 157 11.51 -13.91 17.60
CA ILE A 157 11.16 -14.06 16.18
C ILE A 157 12.35 -13.66 15.29
N GLN A 158 13.05 -12.58 15.63
CA GLN A 158 14.16 -12.06 14.82
C GLN A 158 15.18 -11.41 15.73
N ASN A 159 16.45 -11.77 15.54
CA ASN A 159 17.58 -11.12 16.17
C ASN A 159 18.58 -10.71 15.06
N PRO A 160 18.95 -9.43 14.93
CA PRO A 160 19.94 -9.01 13.93
C PRO A 160 21.35 -9.55 14.23
N ASN A 161 21.66 -9.80 15.50
CA ASN A 161 23.00 -10.20 15.94
C ASN A 161 23.23 -11.72 15.90
N ALA A 162 22.18 -12.51 15.63
CA ALA A 162 22.27 -13.96 15.45
C ALA A 162 22.02 -14.28 13.97
N LEU A 163 23.08 -14.60 13.23
CA LEU A 163 23.06 -14.72 11.78
C LEU A 163 22.59 -16.10 11.28
N ASP A 164 22.70 -17.14 12.10
CA ASP A 164 22.68 -18.53 11.62
C ASP A 164 21.30 -19.22 11.58
N SER A 165 20.24 -18.61 12.13
CA SER A 165 18.98 -19.34 12.41
C SER A 165 17.92 -19.37 11.31
N LYS A 166 18.05 -18.60 10.21
CA LYS A 166 17.01 -18.46 9.16
C LYS A 166 17.55 -18.48 7.72
N VAL A 167 18.51 -19.37 7.46
CA VAL A 167 19.03 -19.61 6.10
C VAL A 167 18.13 -20.62 5.37
N LEU A 168 17.56 -20.23 4.23
CA LEU A 168 16.56 -21.02 3.49
C LEU A 168 17.08 -22.40 3.05
N THR A 169 18.37 -22.51 2.69
CA THR A 169 19.01 -23.76 2.29
C THR A 169 19.13 -24.77 3.43
N ASP A 170 18.96 -24.33 4.68
CA ASP A 170 19.16 -25.17 5.84
C ASP A 170 17.89 -25.83 6.37
N PHE A 171 16.72 -25.44 5.87
CA PHE A 171 15.42 -25.91 6.34
C PHE A 171 15.18 -27.38 5.97
N ASP A 172 14.68 -28.17 6.92
CA ASP A 172 14.52 -29.62 6.79
C ASP A 172 13.64 -30.04 5.59
N HIS A 173 12.51 -29.35 5.40
CA HIS A 173 11.61 -29.61 4.27
C HIS A 173 12.25 -29.29 2.91
N MET A 174 13.11 -28.26 2.85
CA MET A 174 13.87 -27.90 1.64
C MET A 174 14.96 -28.95 1.35
N LYS A 175 15.74 -29.34 2.37
CA LYS A 175 16.77 -30.39 2.27
C LYS A 175 16.21 -31.76 1.85
N LYS A 176 15.01 -32.11 2.32
CA LYS A 176 14.35 -33.40 2.04
C LYS A 176 13.34 -33.34 0.89
N ASN A 177 13.15 -32.19 0.26
CA ASN A 177 12.11 -31.93 -0.76
C ASN A 177 10.69 -32.36 -0.30
N LEU A 178 10.37 -32.12 0.97
CA LEU A 178 9.04 -32.38 1.53
C LEU A 178 8.09 -31.24 1.12
N LYS A 179 7.16 -31.54 0.21
CA LYS A 179 6.10 -30.65 -0.23
C LYS A 179 4.73 -31.27 0.04
N ILE A 180 3.73 -30.42 0.17
CA ILE A 180 2.32 -30.82 0.08
C ILE A 180 1.89 -30.46 -1.35
N ASP A 181 1.28 -31.39 -2.06
CA ASP A 181 0.89 -31.17 -3.46
C ASP A 181 -0.40 -30.35 -3.52
N ASP A 182 -0.54 -29.47 -4.52
CA ASP A 182 -1.67 -28.52 -4.59
C ASP A 182 -3.04 -29.20 -4.69
N GLU A 183 -3.11 -30.41 -5.27
CA GLU A 183 -4.31 -31.23 -5.24
C GLU A 183 -4.65 -31.77 -3.84
N GLU A 184 -3.63 -32.07 -3.05
CA GLU A 184 -3.77 -32.63 -1.70
C GLU A 184 -4.12 -31.52 -0.70
N LEU A 185 -3.53 -30.33 -0.86
CA LEU A 185 -3.96 -29.10 -0.19
C LEU A 185 -5.44 -28.82 -0.45
N LYS A 186 -5.89 -28.81 -1.73
CA LYS A 186 -7.30 -28.62 -2.08
C LYS A 186 -8.21 -29.70 -1.49
N LYS A 187 -7.78 -30.97 -1.45
CA LYS A 187 -8.53 -32.06 -0.82
C LYS A 187 -8.65 -31.86 0.69
N MET A 188 -7.57 -31.49 1.39
CA MET A 188 -7.57 -31.21 2.83
C MET A 188 -8.32 -29.93 3.20
N GLU A 189 -8.33 -28.92 2.32
CA GLU A 189 -9.11 -27.69 2.46
C GLU A 189 -10.62 -27.97 2.27
N SER A 190 -10.98 -28.84 1.32
CA SER A 190 -12.38 -29.24 1.08
C SER A 190 -12.95 -30.19 2.15
N ASP A 191 -12.13 -31.09 2.70
CA ASP A 191 -12.48 -32.03 3.75
C ASP A 191 -11.35 -32.08 4.80
N PRO A 192 -11.44 -31.29 5.89
CA PRO A 192 -10.43 -31.27 6.96
C PRO A 192 -10.24 -32.61 7.70
N SER A 193 -11.09 -33.60 7.43
CA SER A 193 -10.99 -34.97 7.94
C SER A 193 -10.34 -35.96 6.95
N TYR A 194 -9.83 -35.49 5.81
CA TYR A 194 -9.17 -36.36 4.83
C TYR A 194 -8.00 -37.11 5.49
N ASN A 195 -8.05 -38.44 5.41
CA ASN A 195 -7.08 -39.37 6.01
C ASN A 195 -7.06 -39.46 7.56
N ILE A 196 -8.05 -38.92 8.28
CA ILE A 196 -8.16 -39.07 9.75
C ILE A 196 -9.42 -39.87 10.14
N ASN A 197 -9.25 -40.98 10.85
CA ASN A 197 -10.37 -41.78 11.35
C ASN A 197 -10.87 -41.24 12.70
N VAL A 198 -11.92 -40.42 12.69
CA VAL A 198 -12.44 -39.70 13.88
C VAL A 198 -13.95 -39.85 14.04
N ASN A 199 -14.41 -39.90 15.30
CA ASN A 199 -15.83 -39.95 15.65
C ASN A 199 -16.59 -38.66 15.26
N GLY A 200 -17.90 -38.82 15.04
CA GLY A 200 -18.78 -37.84 14.37
C GLY A 200 -18.72 -36.41 14.92
N ASP A 201 -18.73 -36.23 16.25
CA ASP A 201 -18.74 -34.90 16.88
C ASP A 201 -17.49 -34.08 16.55
N ILE A 202 -16.33 -34.74 16.48
CA ILE A 202 -15.05 -34.09 16.13
C ILE A 202 -15.01 -33.78 14.63
N LYS A 203 -15.55 -34.68 13.79
CA LYS A 203 -15.74 -34.46 12.36
C LYS A 203 -16.65 -33.26 12.07
N GLN A 204 -17.68 -33.05 12.89
CA GLN A 204 -18.57 -31.89 12.78
C GLN A 204 -17.85 -30.59 13.19
N MET A 205 -17.09 -30.58 14.30
CA MET A 205 -16.29 -29.41 14.69
C MET A 205 -15.21 -29.05 13.67
N LEU A 206 -14.52 -30.03 13.07
CA LEU A 206 -13.52 -29.77 12.02
C LEU A 206 -14.13 -29.19 10.75
N LYS A 207 -15.41 -29.49 10.45
CA LYS A 207 -16.11 -28.95 9.28
C LYS A 207 -16.61 -27.50 9.48
N GLU A 208 -16.68 -27.04 10.72
CA GLU A 208 -17.08 -25.66 11.06
C GLU A 208 -15.86 -24.72 11.19
N LEU A 209 -14.63 -25.24 11.19
CA LEU A 209 -13.39 -24.45 11.21
C LEU A 209 -13.33 -23.48 10.01
N GLY A 210 -12.75 -22.30 10.24
CA GLY A 210 -12.66 -21.22 9.24
C GLY A 210 -13.87 -20.27 9.24
N THR A 211 -15.04 -20.70 9.74
CA THR A 211 -16.20 -19.82 9.89
C THR A 211 -16.11 -18.92 11.12
N GLU A 212 -16.86 -17.81 11.13
CA GLU A 212 -16.92 -16.88 12.27
C GLU A 212 -17.34 -17.58 13.57
N LYS A 213 -18.26 -18.54 13.48
CA LYS A 213 -18.70 -19.37 14.62
C LYS A 213 -17.55 -20.14 15.27
N ALA A 214 -16.60 -20.66 14.50
CA ALA A 214 -15.43 -21.33 15.06
C ALA A 214 -14.50 -20.36 15.80
N LYS A 215 -14.36 -19.12 15.30
CA LYS A 215 -13.62 -18.06 16.01
C LYS A 215 -14.28 -17.70 17.34
N GLU A 216 -15.62 -17.56 17.37
CA GLU A 216 -16.37 -17.31 18.61
C GLU A 216 -16.25 -18.46 19.61
N ILE A 217 -16.33 -19.71 19.16
CA ILE A 217 -16.19 -20.91 20.01
C ILE A 217 -14.78 -21.02 20.59
N ALA A 218 -13.74 -20.67 19.81
CA ALA A 218 -12.36 -20.62 20.31
C ALA A 218 -12.18 -19.51 21.35
N LEU A 219 -12.71 -18.30 21.10
CA LEU A 219 -12.61 -17.14 21.99
C LEU A 219 -13.25 -17.38 23.37
N HIS A 220 -14.33 -18.17 23.43
CA HIS A 220 -15.09 -18.41 24.66
C HIS A 220 -14.65 -19.66 25.44
N GLY A 221 -13.61 -20.37 24.99
CA GLY A 221 -13.11 -21.60 25.61
C GLY A 221 -14.07 -22.78 25.46
N GLY A 222 -13.65 -23.78 24.68
CA GLY A 222 -14.45 -24.94 24.30
C GLY A 222 -14.90 -25.83 25.46
N GLY A 223 -16.05 -25.53 26.05
CA GLY A 223 -16.83 -26.47 26.85
C GLY A 223 -17.75 -27.31 25.95
N GLY A 224 -17.94 -28.58 26.30
CA GLY A 224 -18.88 -29.48 25.61
C GLY A 224 -20.34 -29.01 25.69
N ASN A 225 -21.25 -29.68 24.97
CA ASN A 225 -22.63 -29.22 24.73
C ASN A 225 -23.37 -28.72 25.98
N LYS A 226 -23.18 -29.36 27.13
CA LYS A 226 -23.77 -28.95 28.41
C LYS A 226 -23.35 -27.53 28.86
N ALA A 227 -22.07 -27.19 28.75
CA ALA A 227 -21.55 -25.86 29.08
C ALA A 227 -22.01 -24.80 28.07
N LYS A 228 -22.20 -25.16 26.80
CA LYS A 228 -22.79 -24.27 25.79
C LYS A 228 -24.27 -23.96 26.12
N THR A 229 -25.06 -24.97 26.48
CA THR A 229 -26.47 -24.76 26.89
C THR A 229 -26.59 -23.93 28.17
N GLU A 230 -25.76 -24.19 29.18
CA GLU A 230 -25.79 -23.43 30.44
C GLU A 230 -25.41 -21.95 30.23
N ARG A 231 -24.45 -21.66 29.34
CA ARG A 231 -24.08 -20.28 28.97
C ARG A 231 -25.13 -19.59 28.11
N ALA A 232 -25.80 -20.30 27.20
CA ALA A 232 -26.89 -19.75 26.40
C ALA A 232 -28.07 -19.32 27.29
N VAL A 233 -28.49 -20.18 28.23
CA VAL A 233 -29.53 -19.87 29.23
C VAL A 233 -29.11 -18.69 30.11
N ALA A 234 -27.84 -18.60 30.51
CA ALA A 234 -27.34 -17.43 31.24
C ALA A 234 -27.45 -16.14 30.41
N LEU A 235 -27.08 -16.16 29.13
CA LEU A 235 -27.18 -15.02 28.22
C LEU A 235 -28.63 -14.57 28.00
N GLU A 236 -29.55 -15.52 27.79
CA GLU A 236 -31.00 -15.23 27.70
C GLU A 236 -31.53 -14.61 28.99
N SER A 237 -31.10 -15.09 30.15
CA SER A 237 -31.51 -14.51 31.45
C SER A 237 -31.01 -13.07 31.63
N ILE A 238 -29.80 -12.76 31.16
CA ILE A 238 -29.21 -11.41 31.19
C ILE A 238 -29.93 -10.48 30.20
N LEU A 239 -30.26 -10.95 29.00
CA LEU A 239 -31.01 -10.18 28.02
C LEU A 239 -32.46 -9.92 28.48
N ALA A 240 -33.10 -10.90 29.12
CA ALA A 240 -34.43 -10.76 29.72
C ALA A 240 -34.43 -9.82 30.96
N ALA A 241 -33.33 -9.77 31.74
CA ALA A 241 -33.17 -8.77 32.79
C ALA A 241 -32.97 -7.36 32.19
N ARG A 242 -32.19 -7.26 31.10
CA ARG A 242 -31.92 -5.99 30.40
C ARG A 242 -33.13 -5.42 29.67
N SER A 243 -34.06 -6.26 29.19
CA SER A 243 -35.33 -5.79 28.61
C SER A 243 -36.28 -5.25 29.68
N ARG A 244 -36.40 -5.90 30.85
CA ARG A 244 -37.21 -5.39 31.97
C ARG A 244 -36.80 -4.00 32.43
N ILE A 245 -35.49 -3.71 32.46
CA ILE A 245 -34.93 -2.38 32.78
C ILE A 245 -35.32 -1.32 31.72
N LYS A 246 -35.78 -1.71 30.54
CA LYS A 246 -36.17 -0.80 29.45
C LYS A 246 -37.65 -0.39 29.49
N ASP A 247 -38.50 -1.18 30.15
CA ASP A 247 -39.95 -0.99 30.18
C ASP A 247 -40.43 -0.23 31.44
N GLU A 248 -39.65 -0.20 32.51
CA GLU A 248 -39.95 0.57 33.73
C GLU A 248 -39.44 2.02 33.64
N LYS A 249 -40.26 2.90 33.05
CA LYS A 249 -40.18 4.36 33.22
C LYS A 249 -41.14 4.83 34.31
N SER A 250 -40.69 4.82 35.57
CA SER A 250 -41.35 5.53 36.67
C SER A 250 -40.35 5.89 37.76
N ASP A 251 -40.56 7.02 38.43
CA ASP A 251 -39.66 7.59 39.44
C ASP A 251 -39.48 6.69 40.67
N GLU A 252 -38.32 6.05 40.78
CA GLU A 252 -37.54 5.97 42.03
C GLU A 252 -36.11 5.49 41.73
N THR A 253 -35.10 6.10 42.34
CA THR A 253 -33.68 5.78 42.03
C THR A 253 -33.17 4.61 42.87
N PRO A 254 -32.80 3.46 42.27
CA PRO A 254 -32.08 2.43 43.01
C PRO A 254 -30.64 2.90 43.24
N LYS A 255 -30.23 3.01 44.51
CA LYS A 255 -28.84 3.30 44.88
C LYS A 255 -27.93 2.14 44.48
N GLN A 256 -27.32 2.23 43.29
CA GLN A 256 -26.17 1.38 42.96
C GLN A 256 -25.01 1.69 43.91
N THR A 257 -24.43 0.64 44.50
CA THR A 257 -23.29 0.75 45.40
C THR A 257 -22.03 1.13 44.64
N TYR A 258 -21.24 2.04 45.23
CA TYR A 258 -20.00 2.53 44.62
C TYR A 258 -18.98 1.41 44.41
N SER A 259 -18.41 1.31 43.21
CA SER A 259 -17.24 0.48 42.98
C SER A 259 -16.03 1.05 43.71
N VAL A 260 -15.23 0.19 44.34
CA VAL A 260 -13.98 0.56 45.01
C VAL A 260 -13.01 1.27 44.04
N VAL A 261 -13.08 0.92 42.74
CA VAL A 261 -12.25 1.50 41.67
C VAL A 261 -12.65 2.95 41.34
N ASP A 262 -13.94 3.27 41.43
CA ASP A 262 -14.46 4.62 41.17
C ASP A 262 -14.11 5.58 42.32
N ALA A 263 -14.20 5.10 43.56
CA ALA A 263 -13.80 5.85 44.75
C ALA A 263 -12.29 6.14 44.76
N ALA A 264 -11.46 5.16 44.41
CA ALA A 264 -10.01 5.32 44.29
C ALA A 264 -9.62 6.35 43.20
N SER A 265 -10.25 6.28 42.02
CA SER A 265 -9.93 7.19 40.91
C SER A 265 -10.30 8.65 41.23
N ALA A 266 -11.41 8.88 41.94
CA ALA A 266 -11.82 10.21 42.39
C ALA A 266 -10.87 10.78 43.47
N ALA A 267 -10.40 9.94 44.39
CA ALA A 267 -9.50 10.35 45.47
C ALA A 267 -8.11 10.78 44.97
N VAL A 268 -7.57 10.11 43.94
CA VAL A 268 -6.23 10.43 43.39
C VAL A 268 -6.19 11.76 42.64
N HIS A 269 -7.30 12.20 42.06
CA HIS A 269 -7.34 13.40 41.18
C HIS A 269 -8.16 14.58 41.72
N GLY A 270 -8.78 14.46 42.91
CA GLY A 270 -9.47 15.57 43.57
C GLY A 270 -10.68 16.12 42.80
N ARG A 271 -11.38 15.28 42.02
CA ARG A 271 -12.54 15.68 41.20
C ARG A 271 -13.78 14.86 41.54
N SER A 272 -14.95 15.47 41.38
CA SER A 272 -16.24 14.80 41.61
C SER A 272 -16.54 13.78 40.50
N ALA A 273 -17.08 12.61 40.88
CA ALA A 273 -17.33 11.50 39.96
C ALA A 273 -18.35 11.83 38.83
N ALA A 274 -19.16 12.88 39.00
CA ALA A 274 -20.10 13.35 37.98
C ALA A 274 -19.38 13.99 36.78
N ALA A 275 -18.32 14.78 37.03
CA ALA A 275 -17.59 15.51 35.98
C ALA A 275 -16.75 14.59 35.06
N ALA A 276 -16.40 13.38 35.52
CA ALA A 276 -15.68 12.40 34.72
C ALA A 276 -16.56 11.69 33.67
N ARG A 277 -17.89 11.71 33.83
CA ARG A 277 -18.82 10.94 32.97
C ARG A 277 -19.22 11.65 31.67
N SER A 278 -19.16 12.99 31.61
CA SER A 278 -19.66 13.77 30.46
C SER A 278 -18.75 13.70 29.21
N ASP A 279 -17.43 13.63 29.39
CA ASP A 279 -16.48 13.66 28.26
C ASP A 279 -16.21 12.28 27.63
N ALA A 280 -16.44 11.20 28.39
CA ALA A 280 -16.14 9.83 27.96
C ALA A 280 -17.17 9.27 26.98
N SER A 281 -18.46 9.56 27.18
CA SER A 281 -19.55 9.09 26.32
C SER A 281 -19.44 9.66 24.90
N ASN A 282 -19.23 10.98 24.79
CA ASN A 282 -19.12 11.68 23.51
C ASN A 282 -17.93 11.20 22.66
N LYS A 283 -16.77 10.97 23.28
CA LYS A 283 -15.58 10.41 22.59
C LYS A 283 -15.79 8.96 22.14
N THR A 284 -16.59 8.18 22.85
CA THR A 284 -16.87 6.78 22.52
C THR A 284 -17.88 6.68 21.38
N ALA A 285 -18.94 7.51 21.40
CA ALA A 285 -19.90 7.61 20.30
C ALA A 285 -19.23 8.04 18.98
N ALA A 286 -18.32 9.03 19.02
CA ALA A 286 -17.57 9.46 17.84
C ALA A 286 -16.68 8.36 17.24
N ARG A 287 -15.98 7.57 18.08
CA ARG A 287 -15.18 6.42 17.60
C ARG A 287 -16.03 5.32 16.98
N ILE A 288 -17.19 5.01 17.55
CA ILE A 288 -18.10 4.00 17.00
C ILE A 288 -18.65 4.46 15.64
N ALA A 289 -19.04 5.74 15.52
CA ALA A 289 -19.46 6.33 14.24
C ALA A 289 -18.34 6.29 13.17
N MET A 290 -17.08 6.56 13.57
CA MET A 290 -15.92 6.46 12.66
C MET A 290 -15.58 5.02 12.24
N HIS A 291 -15.91 4.00 13.04
CA HIS A 291 -15.65 2.59 12.72
C HIS A 291 -16.79 1.91 11.94
N MET A 292 -17.97 2.52 11.89
CA MET A 292 -19.10 2.06 11.04
C MET A 292 -19.12 2.73 9.67
N ALA A 293 -18.45 3.86 9.49
CA ALA A 293 -18.15 4.40 8.16
C ALA A 293 -16.94 3.65 7.60
N GLY A 294 -17.17 2.80 6.59
CA GLY A 294 -16.10 2.07 5.90
C GLY A 294 -15.01 3.01 5.34
N GLU A 295 -13.83 2.44 5.08
CA GLU A 295 -12.64 3.13 4.61
C GLU A 295 -12.99 4.14 3.49
N ARG A 296 -12.98 5.43 3.84
CA ARG A 296 -13.46 6.50 2.95
C ARG A 296 -12.62 6.48 1.67
N THR A 297 -13.26 6.21 0.54
CA THR A 297 -12.60 6.25 -0.76
C THR A 297 -11.93 7.62 -0.95
N PRO A 298 -10.65 7.67 -1.38
CA PRO A 298 -10.00 8.92 -1.72
C PRO A 298 -10.83 9.61 -2.82
N VAL A 299 -11.16 10.88 -2.60
CA VAL A 299 -12.20 11.58 -3.38
C VAL A 299 -11.75 11.81 -4.83
N ASN A 300 -10.45 11.82 -5.11
CA ASN A 300 -9.93 11.77 -6.47
C ASN A 300 -8.61 10.96 -6.62
N SER A 301 -8.71 9.64 -6.84
CA SER A 301 -7.56 8.76 -7.14
C SER A 301 -7.58 8.23 -8.57
N LYS A 302 -6.50 8.45 -9.32
CA LYS A 302 -6.29 7.86 -10.66
C LYS A 302 -5.54 6.53 -10.55
N MET A 303 -5.95 5.52 -11.32
CA MET A 303 -5.13 4.31 -11.52
C MET A 303 -4.05 4.56 -12.57
N VAL A 304 -2.78 4.44 -12.18
CA VAL A 304 -1.60 4.63 -13.04
C VAL A 304 -0.96 3.27 -13.32
N LYS A 305 -0.81 2.94 -14.61
CA LYS A 305 -0.14 1.71 -15.10
C LYS A 305 1.36 1.83 -14.82
N SER A 306 1.80 1.36 -13.65
CA SER A 306 3.23 1.28 -13.32
C SER A 306 3.87 0.13 -14.09
N ARG A 307 5.10 0.34 -14.60
CA ARG A 307 5.84 -0.67 -15.37
C ARG A 307 6.93 -1.26 -14.48
N PHE A 308 6.93 -2.58 -14.30
CA PHE A 308 8.04 -3.28 -13.66
C PHE A 308 8.48 -4.46 -14.55
N THR A 309 9.79 -4.66 -14.65
CA THR A 309 10.33 -5.81 -15.38
C THR A 309 10.54 -6.96 -14.40
N THR A 310 9.90 -8.09 -14.64
CA THR A 310 10.22 -9.34 -13.96
C THR A 310 11.49 -9.90 -14.58
N GLY A 311 12.64 -9.41 -14.08
CA GLY A 311 13.99 -9.78 -14.52
C GLY A 311 14.40 -11.22 -14.15
N ALA A 312 13.52 -12.18 -14.37
CA ALA A 312 13.76 -13.60 -14.13
C ALA A 312 14.63 -14.18 -15.24
N ALA A 313 15.90 -14.45 -14.93
CA ALA A 313 16.75 -15.23 -15.83
C ALA A 313 16.17 -16.65 -15.99
N SER A 314 15.71 -16.98 -17.19
CA SER A 314 15.30 -18.34 -17.53
C SER A 314 16.50 -19.30 -17.40
N ARG A 315 16.25 -20.57 -17.04
CA ARG A 315 17.31 -21.59 -16.91
C ARG A 315 17.19 -22.57 -18.08
N SER A 316 18.09 -22.47 -19.05
CA SER A 316 18.14 -23.39 -20.18
C SER A 316 18.91 -24.66 -19.83
N PHE A 317 18.49 -25.79 -20.40
CA PHE A 317 18.96 -27.14 -20.02
C PHE A 317 20.35 -27.49 -20.59
N THR A 318 20.89 -26.69 -21.52
CA THR A 318 22.21 -26.90 -22.12
C THR A 318 23.00 -25.59 -22.12
N SER A 319 24.26 -25.65 -21.65
CA SER A 319 25.03 -24.48 -21.23
C SER A 319 25.91 -23.88 -22.34
N THR A 320 25.43 -22.83 -23.01
CA THR A 320 26.23 -21.69 -23.53
C THR A 320 25.29 -20.60 -24.06
N SER A 321 25.52 -19.34 -23.66
CA SER A 321 24.74 -18.12 -24.00
C SER A 321 23.26 -18.10 -23.58
N TYR A 322 22.81 -16.92 -23.13
CA TYR A 322 21.44 -16.60 -22.75
C TYR A 322 21.04 -15.30 -23.44
N ASP A 323 19.88 -15.28 -24.10
CA ASP A 323 19.19 -14.04 -24.43
C ASP A 323 18.28 -13.66 -23.26
N PRO A 324 18.41 -12.45 -22.68
CA PRO A 324 17.60 -12.03 -21.54
C PRO A 324 16.16 -11.73 -21.99
N VAL A 325 15.25 -12.68 -21.75
CA VAL A 325 13.81 -12.48 -21.96
C VAL A 325 13.24 -11.70 -20.77
N THR A 326 13.19 -10.37 -20.89
CA THR A 326 12.53 -9.51 -19.91
C THR A 326 11.04 -9.38 -20.23
N THR A 327 10.18 -9.97 -19.40
CA THR A 327 8.74 -9.69 -19.41
C THR A 327 8.48 -8.36 -18.68
N ASN A 328 7.77 -7.45 -19.36
CA ASN A 328 7.30 -6.21 -18.77
C ASN A 328 5.88 -6.44 -18.24
N GLU A 329 5.74 -6.42 -16.91
CA GLU A 329 4.46 -6.54 -16.23
C GLU A 329 3.97 -5.15 -15.78
N TYR A 330 2.66 -5.06 -15.57
CA TYR A 330 1.99 -3.80 -15.31
C TYR A 330 1.08 -3.92 -14.08
N GLU A 331 1.33 -3.11 -13.06
CA GLU A 331 0.45 -2.99 -11.89
C GLU A 331 -0.21 -1.60 -11.87
N TYR A 332 -1.53 -1.58 -11.67
CA TYR A 332 -2.33 -0.35 -11.60
C TYR A 332 -2.30 0.21 -10.18
N VAL A 333 -1.34 1.11 -9.92
CA VAL A 333 -1.20 1.79 -8.63
C VAL A 333 -2.17 2.97 -8.56
N LYS A 334 -2.91 3.11 -7.46
CA LYS A 334 -3.77 4.29 -7.21
C LYS A 334 -2.91 5.48 -6.75
N VAL A 335 -2.97 6.58 -7.50
CA VAL A 335 -2.19 7.81 -7.26
C VAL A 335 -3.15 9.01 -7.10
N GLU A 336 -2.83 9.97 -6.23
CA GLU A 336 -3.57 11.23 -6.07
C GLU A 336 -3.61 12.00 -7.42
N LYS A 337 -4.77 12.50 -7.87
CA LYS A 337 -4.87 13.27 -9.13
C LYS A 337 -4.27 14.67 -8.95
N ASN A 338 -3.22 14.97 -9.72
CA ASN A 338 -2.54 16.27 -9.73
C ASN A 338 -2.92 17.07 -10.99
N PRO A 339 -3.98 17.90 -10.96
CA PRO A 339 -4.39 18.67 -12.12
C PRO A 339 -3.39 19.79 -12.45
N LYS A 340 -3.20 20.07 -13.74
CA LYS A 340 -2.36 21.20 -14.21
C LYS A 340 -3.14 22.52 -14.31
N LYS A 341 -4.47 22.46 -14.38
CA LYS A 341 -5.36 23.63 -14.46
C LYS A 341 -5.55 24.25 -13.07
N LYS A 342 -5.68 25.58 -13.01
CA LYS A 342 -6.03 26.30 -11.78
C LYS A 342 -7.53 26.19 -11.50
N GLY A 343 -7.90 26.19 -10.22
CA GLY A 343 -9.29 26.28 -9.78
C GLY A 343 -9.75 27.72 -9.56
N TYR A 344 -11.05 27.97 -9.68
CA TYR A 344 -11.65 29.28 -9.39
C TYR A 344 -12.91 29.11 -8.52
N VAL A 345 -12.96 29.83 -7.40
CA VAL A 345 -14.05 29.77 -6.41
C VAL A 345 -14.47 31.18 -6.01
N ARG A 346 -15.78 31.40 -5.87
CA ARG A 346 -16.39 32.64 -5.36
C ARG A 346 -16.99 32.39 -3.98
N LEU A 347 -16.50 33.11 -2.97
CA LEU A 347 -17.13 33.18 -1.66
C LEU A 347 -18.06 34.41 -1.64
N GLN A 348 -19.37 34.20 -1.50
CA GLN A 348 -20.31 35.29 -1.26
C GLN A 348 -20.31 35.59 0.24
N THR A 349 -19.86 36.78 0.66
CA THR A 349 -19.83 37.18 2.07
C THR A 349 -20.84 38.29 2.36
N THR A 350 -21.12 38.55 3.64
CA THR A 350 -21.98 39.68 4.07
C THR A 350 -21.55 41.05 3.56
N HIS A 351 -20.26 41.24 3.23
CA HIS A 351 -19.71 42.50 2.70
C HIS A 351 -19.39 42.43 1.19
N GLY A 352 -19.90 41.41 0.48
CA GLY A 352 -19.75 41.21 -0.96
C GLY A 352 -18.93 39.98 -1.34
N ASP A 353 -18.62 39.87 -2.63
CA ASP A 353 -18.02 38.69 -3.22
C ASP A 353 -16.48 38.72 -3.19
N LEU A 354 -15.88 37.58 -2.85
CA LEU A 354 -14.44 37.34 -2.96
C LEU A 354 -14.19 36.23 -3.98
N ASN A 355 -13.48 36.55 -5.07
CA ASN A 355 -13.09 35.59 -6.09
C ASN A 355 -11.65 35.14 -5.84
N ILE A 356 -11.46 33.83 -5.63
CA ILE A 356 -10.19 33.19 -5.29
C ILE A 356 -9.74 32.30 -6.44
N GLU A 357 -8.51 32.50 -6.89
CA GLU A 357 -7.75 31.60 -7.77
C GLU A 357 -6.99 30.58 -6.91
N LEU A 358 -7.02 29.31 -7.30
CA LEU A 358 -6.44 28.18 -6.56
C LEU A 358 -5.30 27.53 -7.36
N HIS A 359 -4.15 27.35 -6.70
CA HIS A 359 -2.94 26.76 -7.26
C HIS A 359 -2.93 25.24 -7.14
N CYS A 360 -3.91 24.60 -7.78
CA CYS A 360 -4.09 23.14 -7.80
C CYS A 360 -2.87 22.39 -8.40
N ASP A 361 -2.07 23.09 -9.22
CA ASP A 361 -0.83 22.60 -9.82
C ASP A 361 0.34 22.46 -8.84
N ILE A 362 0.32 23.22 -7.73
CA ILE A 362 1.38 23.24 -6.72
C ILE A 362 0.92 22.61 -5.40
N THR A 363 -0.33 22.83 -5.02
CA THR A 363 -0.93 22.35 -3.76
C THR A 363 -2.18 21.51 -4.04
N PRO A 364 -2.04 20.35 -4.71
CA PRO A 364 -3.17 19.57 -5.20
C PRO A 364 -4.07 19.10 -4.06
N ARG A 365 -3.49 18.55 -2.98
CA ARG A 365 -4.29 18.01 -1.87
C ARG A 365 -5.00 19.11 -1.09
N THR A 366 -4.35 20.25 -0.91
CA THR A 366 -4.96 21.42 -0.25
C THR A 366 -6.13 21.97 -1.05
N CYS A 367 -5.98 22.09 -2.37
CA CYS A 367 -7.04 22.57 -3.26
C CYS A 367 -8.18 21.56 -3.42
N GLU A 368 -7.90 20.25 -3.46
CA GLU A 368 -8.93 19.20 -3.48
C GLU A 368 -9.81 19.32 -2.23
N ASN A 369 -9.19 19.39 -1.04
CA ASN A 369 -9.90 19.57 0.22
C ASN A 369 -10.75 20.85 0.23
N PHE A 370 -10.21 21.98 -0.25
CA PHE A 370 -10.97 23.23 -0.28
C PHE A 370 -12.17 23.14 -1.24
N ILE A 371 -11.96 22.75 -2.50
CA ILE A 371 -13.04 22.68 -3.52
C ILE A 371 -14.12 21.69 -3.11
N THR A 372 -13.77 20.50 -2.64
CA THR A 372 -14.75 19.48 -2.24
C THR A 372 -15.52 19.87 -0.97
N LEU A 373 -14.94 20.65 -0.05
CA LEU A 373 -15.68 21.28 1.06
C LEU A 373 -16.64 22.37 0.57
N CYS A 374 -16.23 23.17 -0.44
CA CYS A 374 -17.10 24.15 -1.09
C CYS A 374 -18.31 23.47 -1.78
N GLU A 375 -18.09 22.41 -2.56
CA GLU A 375 -19.16 21.66 -3.26
C GLU A 375 -20.13 20.97 -2.29
N ARG A 376 -19.63 20.49 -1.14
CA ARG A 376 -20.46 19.96 -0.05
C ARG A 376 -21.24 21.05 0.71
N GLY A 377 -21.04 22.33 0.38
CA GLY A 377 -21.65 23.46 1.09
C GLY A 377 -21.15 23.64 2.53
N TYR A 378 -20.00 23.05 2.89
CA TYR A 378 -19.48 23.03 4.27
C TYR A 378 -19.19 24.43 4.83
N TYR A 379 -18.84 25.38 3.95
CA TYR A 379 -18.58 26.77 4.33
C TYR A 379 -19.82 27.67 4.33
N ASN A 380 -21.01 27.15 3.98
CA ASN A 380 -22.23 27.96 3.96
C ASN A 380 -22.67 28.30 5.40
N GLY A 381 -22.84 29.59 5.70
CA GLY A 381 -23.13 30.09 7.03
C GLY A 381 -21.92 30.20 7.96
N VAL A 382 -20.70 29.88 7.51
CA VAL A 382 -19.50 29.88 8.36
C VAL A 382 -18.99 31.30 8.61
N VAL A 383 -18.71 31.61 9.88
CA VAL A 383 -18.20 32.91 10.33
C VAL A 383 -16.67 33.04 10.22
N PHE A 384 -16.20 34.27 9.97
CA PHE A 384 -14.80 34.63 10.18
C PHE A 384 -14.60 35.00 11.64
N HIS A 385 -14.18 34.04 12.44
CA HIS A 385 -14.08 34.15 13.90
C HIS A 385 -12.87 34.96 14.38
N ARG A 386 -11.98 35.42 13.48
CA ARG A 386 -10.77 36.19 13.83
C ARG A 386 -10.35 37.13 12.70
N ASN A 387 -10.12 38.40 13.02
CA ASN A 387 -9.80 39.46 12.07
C ASN A 387 -8.73 40.41 12.64
N ILE A 388 -7.51 40.37 12.12
CA ILE A 388 -6.40 41.22 12.57
C ILE A 388 -6.05 42.23 11.48
N ARG A 389 -6.39 43.49 11.74
CA ARG A 389 -6.13 44.61 10.83
C ARG A 389 -4.64 44.72 10.46
N ASN A 390 -4.34 45.02 9.19
CA ASN A 390 -3.01 44.98 8.58
C ASN A 390 -2.27 43.63 8.62
N PHE A 391 -2.93 42.53 9.00
CA PHE A 391 -2.34 41.19 9.03
C PHE A 391 -3.18 40.19 8.25
N MET A 392 -4.27 39.66 8.83
CA MET A 392 -5.03 38.54 8.24
C MET A 392 -6.47 38.45 8.78
N ILE A 393 -7.34 37.78 8.03
CA ILE A 393 -8.67 37.35 8.47
C ILE A 393 -8.80 35.82 8.34
N GLN A 394 -9.28 35.14 9.37
CA GLN A 394 -9.33 33.69 9.49
C GLN A 394 -10.77 33.18 9.66
N GLY A 395 -11.07 32.09 8.96
CA GLY A 395 -12.39 31.46 8.93
C GLY A 395 -12.29 29.95 8.61
N GLY A 396 -13.40 29.36 8.16
CA GLY A 396 -13.45 27.93 7.81
C GLY A 396 -13.63 26.96 8.98
N ASP A 397 -13.99 27.46 10.17
CA ASP A 397 -14.43 26.65 11.31
C ASP A 397 -15.96 26.72 11.44
N PRO A 398 -16.71 25.63 11.17
CA PRO A 398 -18.18 25.63 11.27
C PRO A 398 -18.70 25.78 12.71
N THR A 399 -17.85 25.59 13.72
CA THR A 399 -18.21 25.82 15.12
C THR A 399 -18.09 27.29 15.54
N GLY A 400 -17.40 28.12 14.74
CA GLY A 400 -17.08 29.51 15.07
C GLY A 400 -16.15 29.69 16.28
N THR A 401 -15.62 28.61 16.86
CA THR A 401 -14.80 28.69 18.08
C THR A 401 -13.35 29.06 17.82
N GLY A 402 -12.85 28.80 16.61
CA GLY A 402 -11.45 28.90 16.19
C GLY A 402 -10.65 27.61 16.42
N LYS A 403 -11.27 26.56 16.97
CA LYS A 403 -10.63 25.26 17.28
C LYS A 403 -11.25 24.07 16.55
N GLY A 404 -12.37 24.26 15.85
CA GLY A 404 -13.04 23.22 15.07
C GLY A 404 -12.54 23.17 13.62
N GLY A 405 -13.19 22.33 12.82
CA GLY A 405 -12.92 22.18 11.40
C GLY A 405 -12.21 20.86 11.05
N GLU A 406 -12.79 20.10 10.12
CA GLU A 406 -12.29 18.80 9.68
C GLU A 406 -12.03 18.81 8.17
N SER A 407 -11.01 18.07 7.73
CA SER A 407 -10.78 17.84 6.29
C SER A 407 -11.80 16.86 5.70
N ILE A 408 -11.88 16.76 4.37
CA ILE A 408 -12.73 15.76 3.71
C ILE A 408 -12.40 14.31 4.10
N TRP A 409 -11.16 14.03 4.50
CA TRP A 409 -10.70 12.71 4.92
C TRP A 409 -11.01 12.41 6.41
N GLY A 410 -11.51 13.39 7.18
CA GLY A 410 -11.76 13.25 8.62
C GLY A 410 -10.48 13.16 9.48
N LYS A 411 -9.32 13.46 8.89
CA LYS A 411 -7.99 13.49 9.54
C LYS A 411 -7.21 14.69 9.03
N SER A 412 -6.30 15.23 9.82
CA SER A 412 -5.40 16.30 9.34
C SER A 412 -4.52 15.82 8.17
N PHE A 413 -4.09 16.75 7.31
CA PHE A 413 -3.24 16.44 6.15
C PHE A 413 -1.94 17.25 6.08
N LYS A 414 -0.99 16.71 5.30
CA LYS A 414 0.38 17.25 5.11
C LYS A 414 0.38 18.71 4.65
N ASP A 415 1.38 19.49 5.08
CA ASP A 415 1.67 20.78 4.46
C ASP A 415 2.28 20.60 3.05
N GLU A 416 1.92 21.48 2.12
CA GLU A 416 2.39 21.49 0.73
C GLU A 416 3.21 22.76 0.46
N LEU A 417 4.34 22.89 1.15
CA LEU A 417 5.17 24.09 1.14
C LEU A 417 6.02 24.16 -0.15
N ASN A 418 5.90 25.25 -0.92
CA ASN A 418 6.67 25.45 -2.15
C ASN A 418 7.30 26.85 -2.18
N SER A 419 8.58 26.96 -2.54
CA SER A 419 9.30 28.23 -2.64
C SER A 419 8.71 29.24 -3.63
N LYS A 420 7.87 28.79 -4.58
CA LYS A 420 7.11 29.67 -5.50
C LYS A 420 5.96 30.40 -4.81
N LEU A 421 5.34 29.77 -3.80
CA LEU A 421 4.15 30.29 -3.12
C LEU A 421 4.55 30.81 -1.74
N VAL A 422 4.70 32.13 -1.66
CA VAL A 422 5.10 32.86 -0.45
C VAL A 422 3.99 33.81 -0.02
N HIS A 423 3.97 34.17 1.27
CA HIS A 423 3.04 35.12 1.87
C HIS A 423 3.40 36.58 1.51
N SER A 424 3.56 36.85 0.21
CA SER A 424 3.90 38.16 -0.33
C SER A 424 2.69 38.78 -1.03
N GLY A 425 2.35 40.02 -0.68
CA GLY A 425 1.18 40.72 -1.20
C GLY A 425 -0.06 40.61 -0.31
N ARG A 426 -1.11 41.31 -0.75
CA ARG A 426 -2.45 41.30 -0.16
C ARG A 426 -3.32 40.31 -0.93
N GLY A 427 -4.20 39.60 -0.24
CA GLY A 427 -5.12 38.63 -0.84
C GLY A 427 -4.55 37.21 -0.96
N VAL A 428 -3.35 36.92 -0.45
CA VAL A 428 -2.82 35.54 -0.40
C VAL A 428 -3.71 34.70 0.54
N VAL A 429 -4.08 33.50 0.10
CA VAL A 429 -4.94 32.56 0.84
C VAL A 429 -4.14 31.34 1.26
N SER A 430 -4.20 31.00 2.54
CA SER A 430 -3.37 29.95 3.16
C SER A 430 -4.14 29.15 4.21
N MET A 431 -3.73 27.90 4.44
CA MET A 431 -4.32 27.04 5.47
C MET A 431 -3.87 27.43 6.88
N ALA A 432 -4.83 27.48 7.81
CA ALA A 432 -4.52 27.54 9.24
C ALA A 432 -4.18 26.14 9.76
N ASN A 433 -3.15 26.05 10.59
CA ASN A 433 -2.70 24.81 11.21
C ASN A 433 -2.28 25.08 12.68
N SER A 434 -2.16 24.02 13.47
CA SER A 434 -1.72 24.06 14.88
C SER A 434 -0.31 23.48 15.08
N GLY A 435 0.47 23.39 13.98
CA GLY A 435 1.75 22.71 13.91
C GLY A 435 1.94 22.00 12.56
N PRO A 436 3.13 21.44 12.29
CA PRO A 436 3.43 20.78 11.01
C PRO A 436 2.45 19.64 10.70
N HIS A 437 1.97 19.60 9.45
CA HIS A 437 1.06 18.58 8.90
C HIS A 437 -0.30 18.47 9.61
N THR A 438 -0.78 19.56 10.22
CA THR A 438 -2.07 19.60 10.95
C THR A 438 -3.21 20.32 10.21
N ASN A 439 -3.17 20.41 8.88
CA ASN A 439 -4.20 21.14 8.10
C ASN A 439 -5.59 20.49 8.21
N GLY A 440 -6.64 21.32 8.33
CA GLY A 440 -8.05 20.93 8.45
C GLY A 440 -8.95 21.60 7.40
N SER A 441 -10.02 22.27 7.83
CA SER A 441 -10.86 23.14 6.97
C SER A 441 -10.58 24.64 7.16
N GLN A 442 -9.85 25.04 8.21
CA GLN A 442 -9.62 26.44 8.50
C GLN A 442 -8.61 27.07 7.52
N PHE A 443 -8.90 28.28 7.06
CA PHE A 443 -8.05 29.05 6.18
C PHE A 443 -8.05 30.53 6.58
N PHE A 444 -7.03 31.26 6.13
CA PHE A 444 -6.93 32.70 6.32
C PHE A 444 -6.55 33.42 5.02
N ILE A 445 -6.94 34.70 4.93
CA ILE A 445 -6.62 35.60 3.83
C ILE A 445 -5.78 36.75 4.39
N LEU A 446 -4.64 37.04 3.75
CA LEU A 446 -3.74 38.10 4.19
C LEU A 446 -4.19 39.50 3.72
N TYR A 447 -4.17 40.47 4.64
CA TYR A 447 -4.29 41.89 4.32
C TYR A 447 -2.97 42.52 3.88
N LYS A 448 -1.84 41.95 4.33
CA LYS A 448 -0.47 42.43 4.08
C LYS A 448 0.50 41.26 3.98
N SER A 449 1.64 41.46 3.33
CA SER A 449 2.74 40.49 3.28
C SER A 449 3.21 40.07 4.69
N ALA A 450 3.37 38.76 4.90
CA ALA A 450 3.64 38.15 6.19
C ALA A 450 4.77 37.10 6.09
N ASN A 451 5.99 37.55 5.80
CA ASN A 451 7.15 36.68 5.55
C ASN A 451 7.46 35.67 6.68
N HIS A 452 7.01 35.92 7.92
CA HIS A 452 7.22 35.04 9.08
C HIS A 452 6.32 33.78 9.08
N LEU A 453 5.33 33.71 8.18
CA LEU A 453 4.44 32.57 7.93
C LEU A 453 4.95 31.66 6.79
N ASN A 454 5.96 32.12 6.01
CA ASN A 454 6.57 31.33 4.96
C ASN A 454 7.13 30.01 5.51
N PHE A 455 6.90 28.92 4.78
CA PHE A 455 7.28 27.56 5.17
C PHE A 455 6.69 27.07 6.51
N LYS A 456 5.60 27.69 6.98
CA LYS A 456 4.80 27.20 8.13
C LYS A 456 3.35 26.91 7.76
N HIS A 457 2.78 27.75 6.89
CA HIS A 457 1.42 27.59 6.39
C HIS A 457 1.45 27.30 4.89
N THR A 458 0.56 26.40 4.46
CA THR A 458 0.41 26.06 3.04
C THR A 458 -0.37 27.16 2.33
N VAL A 459 0.30 27.92 1.47
CA VAL A 459 -0.31 28.87 0.54
C VAL A 459 -0.90 28.09 -0.62
N PHE A 460 -2.20 28.22 -0.88
CA PHE A 460 -2.89 27.43 -1.91
C PHE A 460 -3.71 28.28 -2.89
N GLY A 461 -3.82 29.59 -2.68
CA GLY A 461 -4.56 30.47 -3.58
C GLY A 461 -4.33 31.95 -3.36
N MET A 462 -4.99 32.77 -4.18
CA MET A 462 -4.94 34.23 -4.12
C MET A 462 -6.29 34.84 -4.51
N VAL A 463 -6.71 35.89 -3.81
CA VAL A 463 -7.87 36.72 -4.15
C VAL A 463 -7.57 37.52 -5.41
N VAL A 464 -8.25 37.20 -6.51
CA VAL A 464 -8.12 37.87 -7.82
C VAL A 464 -9.23 38.91 -8.05
N GLY A 465 -10.35 38.80 -7.34
CA GLY A 465 -11.45 39.77 -7.38
C GLY A 465 -12.07 39.97 -6.00
N GLY A 466 -12.63 41.17 -5.74
CA GLY A 466 -13.18 41.51 -4.42
C GLY A 466 -12.19 42.17 -3.46
N LEU A 467 -11.05 42.71 -3.95
CA LEU A 467 -10.09 43.46 -3.12
C LEU A 467 -10.70 44.67 -2.40
N THR A 468 -11.79 45.24 -2.93
CA THR A 468 -12.62 46.26 -2.28
C THR A 468 -13.34 45.70 -1.06
N THR A 469 -14.03 44.56 -1.19
CA THR A 469 -14.65 43.81 -0.09
C THR A 469 -13.61 43.39 0.96
N LEU A 470 -12.45 42.89 0.55
CA LEU A 470 -11.34 42.62 1.48
C LEU A 470 -10.92 43.87 2.28
N SER A 471 -11.05 45.06 1.68
CA SER A 471 -10.76 46.34 2.32
C SER A 471 -11.91 46.94 3.13
N THR A 472 -13.13 46.41 3.03
CA THR A 472 -14.22 46.69 3.98
C THR A 472 -14.17 45.72 5.17
N LEU A 473 -13.87 44.45 4.93
CA LEU A 473 -13.66 43.42 5.97
C LEU A 473 -12.55 43.83 6.97
N GLU A 474 -11.46 44.43 6.48
CA GLU A 474 -10.37 44.94 7.32
C GLU A 474 -10.76 46.15 8.21
N LYS A 475 -11.83 46.86 7.88
CA LYS A 475 -12.29 48.04 8.62
C LYS A 475 -13.28 47.71 9.74
N VAL A 476 -13.83 46.49 9.75
CA VAL A 476 -14.76 46.03 10.79
C VAL A 476 -14.06 46.09 12.16
N PRO A 477 -14.64 46.75 13.17
CA PRO A 477 -14.05 46.81 14.50
C PRO A 477 -14.08 45.44 15.18
N VAL A 478 -13.08 45.19 16.01
CA VAL A 478 -12.86 43.89 16.67
C VAL A 478 -12.76 44.05 18.19
N ASP A 479 -13.11 42.98 18.89
CA ASP A 479 -13.00 42.81 20.33
C ASP A 479 -11.57 42.39 20.74
N ASP A 480 -11.29 42.33 22.05
CA ASP A 480 -9.97 42.00 22.61
C ASP A 480 -9.45 40.60 22.19
N ASP A 481 -10.35 39.66 21.86
CA ASP A 481 -10.06 38.31 21.35
C ASP A 481 -9.84 38.24 19.82
N ASP A 482 -9.51 39.36 19.15
CA ASP A 482 -9.43 39.52 17.69
C ASP A 482 -10.77 39.24 16.94
N ARG A 483 -11.91 39.18 17.65
CA ARG A 483 -13.22 38.78 17.10
C ARG A 483 -13.97 39.98 16.48
N PRO A 484 -14.48 39.90 15.24
CA PRO A 484 -15.36 40.94 14.68
C PRO A 484 -16.59 41.24 15.55
N LEU A 485 -16.86 42.52 15.81
CA LEU A 485 -18.09 42.96 16.48
C LEU A 485 -19.32 42.85 15.55
N GLU A 486 -19.13 43.10 14.25
CA GLU A 486 -20.12 42.80 13.22
C GLU A 486 -19.86 41.39 12.68
N GLU A 487 -20.90 40.54 12.64
CA GLU A 487 -20.76 39.14 12.23
C GLU A 487 -20.46 39.01 10.73
N ILE A 488 -19.20 38.77 10.40
CA ILE A 488 -18.75 38.46 9.04
C ILE A 488 -18.96 36.97 8.78
N LYS A 489 -19.83 36.61 7.82
CA LYS A 489 -20.05 35.21 7.40
C LYS A 489 -20.04 35.02 5.90
N ILE A 490 -19.71 33.79 5.51
CA ILE A 490 -19.86 33.25 4.16
C ILE A 490 -21.33 32.84 4.01
N ILE A 491 -22.05 33.44 3.06
CA ILE A 491 -23.46 33.16 2.78
C ILE A 491 -23.57 31.89 1.92
N SER A 492 -22.80 31.86 0.83
CA SER A 492 -22.73 30.74 -0.10
C SER A 492 -21.32 30.65 -0.70
N VAL A 493 -21.02 29.49 -1.29
CA VAL A 493 -19.83 29.30 -2.11
C VAL A 493 -20.21 28.72 -3.46
N GLU A 494 -19.67 29.31 -4.52
CA GLU A 494 -19.81 28.83 -5.90
C GLU A 494 -18.44 28.45 -6.46
N VAL A 495 -18.33 27.24 -7.01
CA VAL A 495 -17.12 26.78 -7.72
C VAL A 495 -17.32 27.03 -9.20
N TYR A 496 -16.49 27.89 -9.81
CA TYR A 496 -16.57 28.21 -11.23
C TYR A 496 -15.79 27.22 -12.10
N VAL A 497 -14.62 26.80 -11.64
CA VAL A 497 -13.75 25.86 -12.35
C VAL A 497 -13.27 24.84 -11.33
N ASN A 498 -13.74 23.60 -11.47
CA ASN A 498 -13.24 22.46 -10.72
C ASN A 498 -12.29 21.63 -11.61
N PRO A 499 -10.97 21.77 -11.46
CA PRO A 499 -10.00 21.05 -12.27
C PRO A 499 -9.86 19.56 -11.89
N TYR A 500 -10.55 19.11 -10.84
CA TYR A 500 -10.59 17.70 -10.42
C TYR A 500 -11.69 16.91 -11.12
N ALA A 501 -12.82 17.56 -11.44
CA ALA A 501 -14.01 16.94 -12.04
C ALA A 501 -13.88 16.71 -13.55
N GLU A 502 -13.16 17.59 -14.27
CA GLU A 502 -12.85 17.37 -15.68
C GLU A 502 -11.85 16.21 -15.82
N GLU A 503 -12.21 15.19 -16.60
CA GLU A 503 -11.21 14.25 -17.13
C GLU A 503 -10.31 15.03 -18.10
N ASP A 504 -8.99 14.88 -17.97
CA ASP A 504 -8.06 15.59 -18.82
C ASP A 504 -8.22 15.02 -20.25
N GLU A 505 -8.70 15.82 -21.21
CA GLU A 505 -8.87 15.37 -22.62
C GLU A 505 -7.56 14.82 -23.22
N GLU A 506 -6.40 15.25 -22.70
CA GLU A 506 -5.08 14.71 -23.06
C GLU A 506 -4.93 13.23 -22.66
N GLU A 507 -5.60 12.80 -21.59
CA GLU A 507 -5.59 11.43 -21.08
C GLU A 507 -6.59 10.55 -21.82
N GLU A 508 -7.78 11.06 -22.19
CA GLU A 508 -8.69 10.35 -23.10
C GLU A 508 -8.04 10.11 -24.47
N LYS A 509 -7.39 11.14 -25.03
CA LYS A 509 -6.66 11.05 -26.32
C LYS A 509 -5.55 10.01 -26.23
N LYS A 510 -4.72 10.04 -25.18
CA LYS A 510 -3.69 9.02 -24.95
C LYS A 510 -4.24 7.62 -24.71
N ALA A 511 -5.33 7.48 -23.96
CA ALA A 511 -5.97 6.18 -23.75
C ALA A 511 -6.55 5.59 -25.05
N ASN A 512 -7.00 6.44 -25.98
CA ASN A 512 -7.39 6.00 -27.32
C ASN A 512 -6.19 5.70 -28.22
N GLU A 513 -5.11 6.49 -28.17
CA GLU A 513 -3.85 6.21 -28.87
C GLU A 513 -3.23 4.87 -28.40
N ASP A 514 -3.14 4.65 -27.10
CA ASP A 514 -2.64 3.40 -26.50
C ASP A 514 -3.48 2.18 -26.92
N LYS A 515 -4.82 2.32 -26.98
CA LYS A 515 -5.71 1.25 -27.47
C LYS A 515 -5.49 0.93 -28.95
N ILE A 516 -5.34 1.95 -29.81
CA ILE A 516 -5.06 1.75 -31.23
C ILE A 516 -3.75 0.96 -31.42
N VAL A 517 -2.74 1.23 -30.60
CA VAL A 517 -1.47 0.48 -30.62
C VAL A 517 -1.62 -0.95 -30.08
N GLU A 518 -2.37 -1.17 -28.99
CA GLU A 518 -2.64 -2.52 -28.46
C GLU A 518 -3.47 -3.36 -29.46
N ASP A 519 -4.41 -2.76 -30.21
CA ASP A 519 -5.18 -3.44 -31.27
C ASP A 519 -4.29 -3.79 -32.48
N GLU A 520 -3.45 -2.87 -32.97
CA GLU A 520 -2.53 -3.12 -34.10
C GLU A 520 -1.51 -4.24 -33.82
N ASP A 521 -1.06 -4.39 -32.57
CA ASP A 521 -0.12 -5.46 -32.20
C ASP A 521 -0.81 -6.82 -32.01
N ASN A 522 -2.07 -6.86 -31.58
CA ASN A 522 -2.89 -8.08 -31.56
C ASN A 522 -3.16 -8.62 -32.98
N ASP A 523 -3.45 -7.74 -33.95
CA ASP A 523 -3.67 -8.14 -35.34
C ASP A 523 -2.41 -8.75 -35.98
N LYS A 524 -1.21 -8.24 -35.65
CA LYS A 524 0.07 -8.82 -36.09
C LYS A 524 0.31 -10.22 -35.52
N ILE A 525 -0.10 -10.46 -34.27
CA ILE A 525 0.01 -11.77 -33.62
C ILE A 525 -0.96 -12.79 -34.24
N GLY A 526 -2.18 -12.36 -34.60
CA GLY A 526 -3.17 -13.20 -35.28
C GLY A 526 -2.72 -13.76 -36.64
N SER A 527 -1.89 -13.02 -37.37
CA SER A 527 -1.47 -13.42 -38.73
C SER A 527 -0.47 -14.58 -38.78
N TRP A 528 0.17 -14.98 -37.67
CA TRP A 528 1.20 -16.04 -37.67
C TRP A 528 0.64 -17.46 -37.49
N TYR A 529 -0.57 -17.61 -36.94
CA TYR A 529 -1.21 -18.91 -36.65
C TYR A 529 -2.40 -19.25 -37.59
N SER A 530 -2.24 -18.98 -38.88
CA SER A 530 -3.17 -19.47 -39.92
C SER A 530 -2.77 -20.87 -40.41
N ASN A 531 -3.37 -21.91 -39.81
CA ASN A 531 -3.16 -23.31 -40.22
C ASN A 531 -3.63 -23.58 -41.67
N PRO A 532 -2.81 -24.20 -42.53
CA PRO A 532 -3.18 -24.47 -43.92
C PRO A 532 -3.93 -25.82 -44.07
N VAL A 533 -5.16 -25.93 -43.56
CA VAL A 533 -6.03 -27.10 -43.81
C VAL A 533 -7.49 -26.70 -44.08
N LYS A 534 -7.75 -26.18 -45.29
CA LYS A 534 -9.02 -26.42 -46.01
C LYS A 534 -8.84 -26.07 -47.49
N GLY A 535 -8.35 -27.03 -48.27
CA GLY A 535 -8.43 -26.95 -49.73
C GLY A 535 -9.87 -27.14 -50.18
N SER A 536 -10.38 -26.20 -50.98
CA SER A 536 -11.57 -26.40 -51.79
C SER A 536 -11.31 -27.45 -52.87
N GLU A 537 -12.38 -28.13 -53.28
CA GLU A 537 -12.37 -29.06 -54.41
C GLU A 537 -12.00 -28.33 -55.71
N ASP A 538 -11.10 -28.92 -56.51
CA ASP A 538 -11.35 -29.21 -57.93
C ASP A 538 -10.26 -30.13 -58.52
N ASP A 539 -10.61 -30.78 -59.62
CA ASP A 539 -9.89 -31.89 -60.27
C ASP A 539 -8.42 -31.65 -60.64
N LEU A 540 -7.56 -32.67 -60.49
CA LEU A 540 -7.12 -33.51 -61.62
C LEU A 540 -6.30 -34.74 -61.19
N ALA A 541 -6.22 -35.72 -62.09
CA ALA A 541 -5.77 -37.09 -61.79
C ALA A 541 -4.27 -37.36 -62.02
N GLY A 542 -3.75 -38.32 -61.23
CA GLY A 542 -2.96 -39.44 -61.80
C GLY A 542 -1.45 -39.50 -61.53
N GLY A 543 -1.01 -40.68 -61.06
CA GLY A 543 0.33 -41.23 -61.38
C GLY A 543 1.42 -41.09 -60.33
N GLY A 544 1.62 -42.15 -59.52
CA GLY A 544 2.64 -42.21 -58.47
C GLY A 544 4.09 -42.38 -58.90
N GLY A 545 4.97 -42.53 -57.90
CA GLY A 545 6.32 -43.07 -58.11
C GLY A 545 7.44 -42.45 -57.27
N SER A 546 7.95 -43.23 -56.32
CA SER A 546 9.34 -43.24 -55.81
C SER A 546 9.89 -42.06 -54.98
N VAL A 547 10.70 -42.45 -53.99
CA VAL A 547 11.46 -41.61 -53.05
C VAL A 547 12.69 -41.02 -53.73
N ALA A 548 12.98 -39.72 -53.52
CA ALA A 548 14.27 -39.13 -53.90
C ALA A 548 14.78 -38.07 -52.89
N VAL A 549 16.02 -38.26 -52.47
CA VAL A 549 16.75 -37.57 -51.40
C VAL A 549 17.22 -36.14 -51.77
N GLY A 550 17.03 -35.20 -50.84
CA GLY A 550 18.03 -34.25 -50.33
C GLY A 550 18.90 -33.39 -51.28
N LYS A 551 18.71 -32.06 -51.17
CA LYS A 551 19.65 -30.92 -51.30
C LYS A 551 18.89 -29.68 -50.73
N TYR A 552 19.48 -28.60 -50.23
CA TYR A 552 20.57 -27.80 -50.80
C TYR A 552 21.45 -27.13 -49.72
N LEU A 553 22.76 -27.06 -49.98
CA LEU A 553 23.66 -26.05 -49.44
C LEU A 553 24.38 -25.36 -50.61
N LYS A 554 24.31 -24.02 -50.63
CA LYS A 554 25.10 -23.02 -51.38
C LYS A 554 25.68 -23.34 -52.76
N ALA A 555 25.39 -22.45 -53.71
CA ALA A 555 26.40 -21.89 -54.62
C ALA A 555 26.17 -20.38 -54.82
N THR A 556 27.23 -19.59 -54.75
CA THR A 556 27.27 -18.14 -55.04
C THR A 556 27.89 -17.89 -56.42
N ILE A 557 27.40 -16.89 -57.17
CA ILE A 557 28.14 -16.19 -58.24
C ILE A 557 27.59 -14.74 -58.33
N ALA A 558 28.46 -13.77 -58.61
CA ALA A 558 28.13 -12.36 -58.80
C ALA A 558 28.18 -11.95 -60.29
N PRO A 559 27.49 -10.88 -60.73
CA PRO A 559 27.57 -10.36 -62.09
C PRO A 559 28.59 -9.20 -62.24
N ALA A 560 29.11 -9.02 -63.46
CA ALA A 560 30.03 -7.94 -63.85
C ALA A 560 29.39 -6.91 -64.81
N ALA A 561 30.12 -5.82 -65.07
CA ALA A 561 29.67 -4.56 -65.68
C ALA A 561 29.54 -4.55 -67.24
N PRO A 562 28.97 -3.48 -67.87
CA PRO A 562 28.34 -3.56 -69.20
C PRO A 562 28.97 -2.71 -70.34
N SER A 563 28.46 -2.88 -71.57
CA SER A 563 28.47 -1.92 -72.71
C SER A 563 27.53 -2.42 -73.85
N ALA A 564 27.14 -1.69 -74.90
CA ALA A 564 26.65 -0.30 -75.09
C ALA A 564 26.22 -0.09 -76.57
N THR A 565 25.09 0.59 -76.88
CA THR A 565 24.69 1.32 -78.14
C THR A 565 23.17 1.68 -78.06
N LEU A 566 22.70 2.94 -78.16
CA LEU A 566 22.42 3.81 -79.35
C LEU A 566 21.31 3.26 -80.29
N GLY A 567 20.20 3.96 -80.63
CA GLY A 567 19.64 5.31 -80.29
C GLY A 567 18.08 5.26 -80.18
N SER A 568 17.23 6.25 -80.51
CA SER A 568 17.37 7.66 -80.98
C SER A 568 16.04 8.47 -80.80
N ASP A 569 16.00 9.73 -81.28
CA ASP A 569 14.86 10.64 -81.57
C ASP A 569 13.96 11.26 -80.46
N ALA A 570 13.54 12.51 -80.73
CA ALA A 570 12.86 13.50 -79.88
C ALA A 570 12.31 14.65 -80.78
N PRO A 571 11.84 15.82 -80.27
CA PRO A 571 10.77 16.20 -79.33
C PRO A 571 9.72 17.09 -80.11
N PRO A 572 9.16 18.27 -79.68
CA PRO A 572 8.86 18.89 -78.37
C PRO A 572 7.44 19.54 -78.22
N ALA A 573 7.06 20.02 -77.01
CA ALA A 573 6.41 21.34 -76.73
C ALA A 573 5.95 21.48 -75.25
N GLY A 574 6.01 22.70 -74.68
CA GLY A 574 5.50 23.06 -73.32
C GLY A 574 4.31 24.05 -73.36
N PRO A 575 4.04 24.91 -72.35
CA PRO A 575 4.79 25.17 -71.11
C PRO A 575 3.99 25.38 -69.77
N ALA A 576 4.71 25.26 -68.63
CA ALA A 576 4.75 26.06 -67.37
C ALA A 576 3.57 27.03 -66.96
N PRO A 577 3.32 27.34 -65.64
CA PRO A 577 4.39 27.66 -64.67
C PRO A 577 4.22 27.52 -63.11
N LYS A 578 5.38 27.33 -62.46
CA LYS A 578 5.87 27.95 -61.18
C LYS A 578 5.32 27.58 -59.77
N LYS A 579 6.13 26.77 -59.08
CA LYS A 579 6.81 26.99 -57.76
C LYS A 579 6.00 27.16 -56.44
N ARG A 580 6.29 26.27 -55.48
CA ARG A 580 7.10 26.50 -54.23
C ARG A 580 7.48 25.13 -53.60
N LYS A 581 8.77 24.77 -53.49
CA LYS A 581 9.60 24.67 -52.25
C LYS A 581 8.85 24.01 -51.05
N GLY A 582 9.28 22.91 -50.43
CA GLY A 582 10.63 22.30 -50.24
C GLY A 582 11.30 22.85 -48.96
N LEU A 583 11.99 22.11 -48.09
CA LEU A 583 12.49 20.71 -48.06
C LEU A 583 12.47 20.14 -46.61
N SER A 584 12.62 18.82 -46.44
CA SER A 584 12.84 18.15 -45.14
C SER A 584 14.30 17.70 -44.92
N SER A 585 14.60 17.38 -43.65
CA SER A 585 15.63 16.42 -43.16
C SER A 585 17.08 16.58 -43.66
N LYS A 586 17.94 17.12 -42.79
CA LYS A 586 19.39 16.86 -42.78
C LYS A 586 19.69 15.54 -42.08
N GLU A 587 20.70 14.82 -42.56
CA GLU A 587 21.34 13.71 -41.86
C GLU A 587 22.14 14.20 -40.63
N LEU A 588 22.32 13.33 -39.65
CA LEU A 588 23.11 13.54 -38.44
C LEU A 588 24.39 12.69 -38.53
N GLN A 589 25.56 13.31 -38.37
CA GLN A 589 26.87 12.65 -38.46
C GLN A 589 27.41 12.22 -37.08
N ASP A 590 28.34 11.27 -37.12
CA ASP A 590 29.00 10.63 -35.97
C ASP A 590 29.71 11.62 -35.02
N PHE A 591 29.69 11.27 -33.73
CA PHE A 591 30.54 11.86 -32.70
C PHE A 591 31.58 10.83 -32.24
N ALA A 592 32.75 10.84 -32.89
CA ALA A 592 33.88 9.97 -32.53
C ALA A 592 35.23 10.72 -32.54
N SER A 593 35.30 11.89 -31.90
CA SER A 593 36.56 12.50 -31.44
C SER A 593 36.35 13.67 -30.47
N TRP A 594 36.40 13.42 -29.16
CA TRP A 594 37.05 14.31 -28.19
C TRP A 594 37.46 13.56 -26.92
#